data_AF-A0A151HHG7-F1
#
_entry.id   AF-A0A151HHG7-F1
#
_cell.length_a   1.000
_cell.length_b   1.000
_cell.length_c   1.000
_cell.angle_alpha   90.00
_cell.angle_beta   90.00
_cell.angle_gamma   90.00
#
_symmetry.space_group_name_H-M   'P 1'
#
loop_
_entity.id
_entity.type
_entity.pdbx_description
1 polymer ?
#
loop_
_entity_poly.entity_id
_entity_poly.type
_entity_poly.pdbx_seq_one_letter_code
_entity_poly.pdbx_strand_id
1 'polypeptide(L)'
;GPLVFDVLERDRPIVWQCNTADRFYVNSAEKTTAVKLQERITQAMGLKVGNCEYWQWMKMKRKRTRLEYIRMQRYYILKDRRQHDPDFEGWTLPLVHHMHRRNRLHYDYYFPNYTPLSRVEY
;
A
#
# COMPACT_ATOMS: atom_id res chain seq x y z
N GLY A 1 -16.10 -7.09 17.60
CA GLY A 1 -15.84 -5.64 17.76
C GLY A 1 -16.47 -4.88 16.61
N PRO A 2 -16.61 -3.55 16.68
CA PRO A 2 -17.30 -2.74 15.67
C PRO A 2 -16.56 -2.61 14.33
N LEU A 3 -15.28 -3.01 14.27
CA LEU A 3 -14.47 -2.99 13.06
C LEU A 3 -14.35 -4.40 12.48
N VAL A 4 -14.62 -4.52 11.18
CA VAL A 4 -14.38 -5.74 10.40
C VAL A 4 -13.13 -5.51 9.55
N PHE A 5 -12.15 -6.38 9.70
CA PHE A 5 -10.93 -6.40 8.90
C PHE A 5 -11.04 -7.49 7.85
N ASP A 6 -10.57 -7.22 6.62
CA ASP A 6 -10.62 -8.22 5.55
C ASP A 6 -9.71 -9.41 5.87
N VAL A 7 -8.44 -9.12 6.20
CA VAL A 7 -7.50 -10.11 6.72
C VAL A 7 -6.61 -9.46 7.78
N LEU A 8 -6.62 -10.03 8.99
CA LEU A 8 -5.74 -9.64 10.09
C LEU A 8 -4.66 -10.71 10.25
N GLU A 9 -3.38 -10.34 10.23
CA GLU A 9 -2.31 -11.27 10.57
C GLU A 9 -2.31 -11.57 12.08
N ARG A 10 -2.11 -12.84 12.44
CA ARG A 10 -2.11 -13.28 13.84
C ARG A 10 -0.89 -12.80 14.62
N ASP A 11 0.28 -12.88 14.01
CA ASP A 11 1.57 -12.73 14.70
C ASP A 11 2.21 -11.35 14.51
N ARG A 12 1.62 -10.51 13.67
CA ARG A 12 2.14 -9.19 13.30
C ARG A 12 1.00 -8.19 13.32
N PRO A 13 1.26 -6.92 13.69
CA PRO A 13 0.25 -5.87 13.67
C PRO A 13 0.00 -5.40 12.23
N ILE A 14 -0.43 -6.31 11.35
CA ILE A 14 -0.75 -6.01 9.94
C ILE A 14 -2.20 -6.36 9.68
N VAL A 15 -2.92 -5.38 9.16
CA VAL A 15 -4.24 -5.56 8.55
C VAL A 15 -4.09 -5.39 7.06
N TRP A 16 -4.52 -6.37 6.29
CA TRP A 16 -4.64 -6.27 4.85
C TRP A 16 -6.02 -5.75 4.48
N GLN A 17 -6.05 -4.72 3.65
CA GLN A 17 -7.26 -4.20 3.04
C GLN A 17 -7.36 -4.69 1.59
N CYS A 18 -8.37 -5.52 1.33
CA CYS A 18 -8.72 -5.99 0.00
C CYS A 18 -9.62 -4.95 -0.66
N ASN A 19 -9.00 -3.97 -1.31
CA ASN A 19 -9.71 -2.79 -1.81
C ASN A 19 -10.37 -3.08 -3.15
N THR A 20 -11.67 -3.36 -3.09
CA THR A 20 -12.58 -3.49 -4.22
C THR A 20 -13.05 -2.12 -4.73
N ALA A 21 -13.68 -2.09 -5.91
CA ALA A 21 -14.03 -0.83 -6.59
C ALA A 21 -14.97 0.08 -5.78
N ASP A 22 -15.82 -0.49 -4.93
CA ASP A 22 -16.73 0.22 -4.02
C ASP A 22 -16.02 1.03 -2.92
N ARG A 23 -14.74 0.75 -2.66
CA ARG A 23 -13.96 1.50 -1.67
C ARG A 23 -13.45 2.84 -2.18
N PHE A 24 -13.65 3.14 -3.46
CA PHE A 24 -13.19 4.34 -4.14
C PHE A 24 -14.36 5.19 -4.61
N TYR A 25 -14.10 6.49 -4.77
CA TYR A 25 -15.02 7.33 -5.53
C TYR A 25 -15.07 6.87 -7.00
N VAL A 26 -16.24 7.05 -7.62
CA VAL A 26 -16.45 6.68 -9.02
C VAL A 26 -15.40 7.36 -9.90
N ASN A 27 -14.75 6.57 -10.76
CA ASN A 27 -13.71 7.02 -11.68
C ASN A 27 -12.52 7.74 -11.02
N SER A 28 -12.19 7.35 -9.78
CA SER A 28 -11.05 7.90 -9.04
C SER A 28 -10.27 6.80 -8.33
N ALA A 29 -8.97 7.02 -8.14
CA ALA A 29 -8.13 6.21 -7.26
C ALA A 29 -8.23 6.66 -5.78
N GLU A 30 -9.07 7.66 -5.49
CA GLU A 30 -9.27 8.17 -4.15
C GLU A 30 -10.28 7.33 -3.35
N LYS A 31 -9.86 6.84 -2.19
CA LYS A 31 -10.72 6.12 -1.24
C LYS A 31 -11.86 7.00 -0.72
N THR A 32 -13.02 6.40 -0.48
CA THR A 32 -14.15 7.08 0.17
C THR A 32 -13.78 7.53 1.59
N THR A 33 -14.50 8.54 2.09
CA THR A 33 -14.28 9.08 3.45
C THR A 33 -14.43 8.02 4.54
N ALA A 34 -15.39 7.11 4.38
CA ALA A 34 -15.61 6.00 5.31
C ALA A 34 -14.39 5.07 5.39
N VAL A 35 -13.84 4.66 4.25
CA VAL A 35 -12.66 3.79 4.19
C VAL A 35 -11.43 4.50 4.76
N LYS A 36 -11.23 5.79 4.43
CA LYS A 36 -10.15 6.61 5.01
C LYS A 36 -10.27 6.74 6.53
N LEU A 37 -11.49 6.90 7.05
CA LEU A 37 -11.73 6.95 8.50
C LEU A 37 -11.39 5.61 9.15
N GLN A 38 -11.82 4.50 8.56
CA GLN A 38 -11.49 3.16 9.04
C GLN A 38 -9.97 2.92 9.04
N GLU A 39 -9.25 3.35 8.01
CA GLU A 39 -7.77 3.30 7.98
C GLU A 39 -7.15 4.10 9.12
N ARG A 40 -7.61 5.33 9.35
CA ARG A 40 -7.10 6.17 10.44
C ARG A 40 -7.32 5.54 11.81
N ILE A 41 -8.50 4.97 12.05
CA ILE A 41 -8.81 4.28 13.30
C ILE A 41 -7.91 3.04 13.44
N THR A 42 -7.75 2.26 12.37
CA THR A 42 -6.89 1.06 12.35
C THR A 42 -5.44 1.42 12.71
N GLN A 43 -4.91 2.49 12.10
CA GLN A 43 -3.58 3.00 12.40
C GLN A 43 -3.45 3.52 13.84
N ALA A 44 -4.47 4.20 14.35
CA ALA A 44 -4.51 4.67 15.74
C ALA A 44 -4.51 3.52 16.77
N MET A 45 -5.02 2.33 16.39
CA MET A 45 -4.92 1.11 17.19
C MET A 45 -3.51 0.48 17.20
N GLY A 46 -2.53 1.10 16.50
CA GLY A 46 -1.17 0.57 16.38
C GLY A 46 -1.03 -0.54 15.32
N LEU A 47 -2.06 -0.76 14.49
CA LEU A 47 -2.03 -1.71 13.39
C LEU A 47 -1.50 -1.02 12.12
N LYS A 48 -0.64 -1.71 11.39
CA LYS A 48 -0.15 -1.29 10.07
C LYS A 48 -1.12 -1.76 8.99
N VAL A 49 -1.38 -0.91 8.00
CA VAL A 49 -2.33 -1.21 6.92
C VAL A 49 -1.57 -1.59 5.65
N GLY A 50 -1.87 -2.77 5.11
CA GLY A 50 -1.40 -3.23 3.80
C GLY A 50 -2.50 -3.15 2.76
N ASN A 51 -2.32 -2.29 1.76
CA ASN A 51 -3.32 -2.08 0.70
C ASN A 51 -3.14 -3.04 -0.46
N CYS A 52 -4.21 -3.78 -0.79
CA CYS A 52 -4.29 -4.67 -1.94
C CYS A 52 -5.37 -4.16 -2.90
N GLU A 53 -4.94 -3.33 -3.85
CA GLU A 53 -5.85 -2.66 -4.78
C GLU A 53 -6.34 -3.59 -5.89
N TYR A 54 -7.66 -3.55 -6.18
CA TYR A 54 -8.26 -4.46 -7.16
C TYR A 54 -7.61 -4.33 -8.55
N TRP A 55 -7.25 -3.12 -8.99
CA TRP A 55 -6.64 -2.91 -10.31
C TRP A 55 -5.23 -3.50 -10.40
N GLN A 56 -4.45 -3.45 -9.32
CA GLN A 56 -3.14 -4.09 -9.26
C GLN A 56 -3.29 -5.62 -9.21
N TRP A 57 -4.22 -6.10 -8.37
CA TRP A 57 -4.49 -7.53 -8.22
C TRP A 57 -4.96 -8.20 -9.51
N MET A 58 -5.85 -7.53 -10.25
CA MET A 58 -6.42 -8.02 -11.51
C MET A 58 -5.40 -8.08 -12.66
N LYS A 59 -4.36 -7.23 -12.63
CA LYS A 59 -3.25 -7.29 -13.60
C LYS A 59 -2.37 -8.51 -13.38
N MET A 60 -2.24 -9.00 -12.16
CA MET A 60 -1.45 -10.20 -11.84
C MET A 60 -2.27 -11.47 -12.14
N LYS A 61 -1.94 -12.16 -13.23
CA LYS A 61 -2.69 -13.36 -13.67
C LYS A 61 -2.27 -14.66 -12.98
N ARG A 62 -0.99 -14.80 -12.62
CA ARG A 62 -0.45 -16.05 -12.03
C ARG A 62 -0.46 -15.99 -10.51
N LYS A 63 -0.83 -17.11 -9.86
CA LYS A 63 -0.81 -17.27 -8.39
C LYS A 63 0.56 -16.96 -7.80
N ARG A 64 1.65 -17.42 -8.45
CA ARG A 64 3.03 -17.16 -8.01
C ARG A 64 3.33 -15.65 -7.95
N THR A 65 2.95 -14.89 -8.97
CA THR A 65 3.16 -13.44 -9.01
C THR A 65 2.40 -12.73 -7.89
N ARG A 66 1.15 -13.14 -7.62
CA ARG A 66 0.36 -12.60 -6.50
C ARG A 66 1.00 -12.88 -5.14
N LEU A 67 1.56 -14.07 -4.95
CA LEU A 67 2.28 -14.43 -3.73
C LEU A 67 3.54 -13.58 -3.53
N GLU A 68 4.34 -13.38 -4.58
CA GLU A 68 5.52 -12.51 -4.49
C GLU A 68 5.14 -11.05 -4.23
N TYR A 69 4.05 -10.57 -4.83
CA TYR A 69 3.52 -9.24 -4.54
C TYR A 69 3.17 -9.07 -3.06
N ILE A 70 2.43 -10.02 -2.47
CA ILE A 70 2.09 -9.97 -1.04
C ILE A 70 3.35 -10.04 -0.17
N ARG A 71 4.32 -10.90 -0.50
CA ARG A 71 5.60 -10.97 0.24
C ARG A 71 6.36 -9.66 0.22
N MET A 72 6.45 -9.04 -0.94
CA MET A 72 7.09 -7.75 -1.14
C MET A 72 6.36 -6.64 -0.35
N GLN A 73 5.04 -6.57 -0.47
CA GLN A 73 4.21 -5.61 0.29
C GLN A 73 4.40 -5.77 1.80
N ARG A 74 4.36 -7.01 2.28
CA ARG A 74 4.55 -7.33 3.70
C ARG A 74 5.91 -6.89 4.21
N TYR A 75 6.96 -7.11 3.42
CA TYR A 75 8.30 -6.63 3.74
C TYR A 75 8.32 -5.11 3.88
N TYR A 76 7.74 -4.38 2.93
CA TYR A 76 7.71 -2.92 2.99
C TYR A 76 6.92 -2.39 4.18
N ILE A 77 5.73 -2.93 4.46
CA ILE A 77 4.92 -2.52 5.62
C ILE A 77 5.69 -2.70 6.94
N LEU A 78 6.42 -3.80 7.07
CA LEU A 78 7.12 -4.11 8.32
C LEU A 78 8.46 -3.39 8.47
N LYS A 79 9.21 -3.23 7.38
CA LYS A 79 10.64 -2.86 7.41
C LYS A 79 10.95 -1.54 6.74
N ASP A 80 10.06 -1.00 5.91
CA ASP A 80 10.36 0.23 5.19
C ASP A 80 10.18 1.46 6.09
N ARG A 81 11.29 2.18 6.29
CA ARG A 81 11.31 3.43 7.06
C ARG A 81 10.53 4.54 6.34
N ARG A 82 10.37 4.47 5.01
CA ARG A 82 9.60 5.43 4.18
C ARG A 82 8.14 5.57 4.60
N GLN A 83 7.55 4.55 5.24
CA GLN A 83 6.16 4.61 5.73
C GLN A 83 6.03 5.33 7.08
N HIS A 84 7.13 5.51 7.81
CA HIS A 84 7.13 6.02 9.18
C HIS A 84 7.94 7.30 9.34
N ASP A 85 8.86 7.57 8.41
CA ASP A 85 9.76 8.69 8.42
C ASP A 85 9.41 9.68 7.29
N PRO A 86 8.90 10.88 7.61
CA PRO A 86 8.55 11.91 6.63
C PRO A 86 9.71 12.33 5.73
N ASP A 87 10.96 12.17 6.16
CA ASP A 87 12.15 12.54 5.38
C ASP A 87 12.40 11.55 4.22
N PHE A 88 11.85 10.35 4.32
CA PHE A 88 11.94 9.29 3.31
C PHE A 88 10.64 9.12 2.52
N GLU A 89 9.64 9.98 2.74
CA GLU A 89 8.41 10.01 1.94
C GLU A 89 8.75 10.35 0.47
N GLY A 90 8.21 9.61 -0.51
CA GLY A 90 8.42 9.87 -1.94
C GLY A 90 9.54 9.10 -2.63
N TRP A 91 10.35 8.33 -1.89
CA TRP A 91 11.34 7.45 -2.50
C TRP A 91 10.63 6.25 -3.15
N THR A 92 10.68 6.18 -4.48
CA THR A 92 9.86 5.31 -5.32
C THR A 92 10.02 3.83 -4.95
N LEU A 93 8.96 3.29 -4.34
CA LEU A 93 8.68 1.87 -4.37
C LEU A 93 7.97 1.54 -5.69
N PRO A 94 8.00 0.30 -6.16
CA PRO A 94 7.12 -0.17 -7.24
C PRO A 94 5.63 -0.24 -6.81
N LEU A 95 5.26 0.38 -5.68
CA LEU A 95 3.90 0.51 -5.19
C LEU A 95 3.20 1.65 -5.96
N VAL A 96 2.23 1.23 -6.78
CA VAL A 96 1.62 2.04 -7.86
C VAL A 96 0.61 3.08 -7.39
N HIS A 97 0.43 3.36 -6.09
CA HIS A 97 -0.31 4.55 -5.64
C HIS A 97 0.20 4.97 -4.28
N HIS A 98 1.07 5.99 -4.25
CA HIS A 98 1.44 6.68 -3.03
C HIS A 98 1.31 8.19 -3.27
N MET A 99 0.38 8.85 -2.59
CA MET A 99 0.36 10.31 -2.55
C MET A 99 1.44 10.81 -1.60
N HIS A 100 2.42 11.53 -2.13
CA HIS A 100 3.42 12.20 -1.31
C HIS A 100 2.77 13.37 -0.57
N ARG A 101 2.74 13.36 0.78
CA ARG A 101 2.13 14.44 1.58
C ARG A 101 2.86 15.76 1.42
N ARG A 102 4.19 15.75 1.38
CA ARG A 102 5.02 16.96 1.19
C ARG A 102 4.93 17.53 -0.23
N ASN A 103 4.97 16.67 -1.25
CA ASN A 103 5.12 17.13 -2.65
C ASN A 103 3.84 17.03 -3.50
N ARG A 104 2.72 16.51 -2.96
CA ARG A 104 1.45 16.29 -3.67
C ARG A 104 1.59 15.56 -5.03
N LEU A 105 2.61 14.73 -5.18
CA LEU A 105 2.86 13.96 -6.40
C LEU A 105 2.04 12.67 -6.38
N HIS A 106 1.29 12.42 -7.47
CA HIS A 106 0.54 11.20 -7.73
C HIS A 106 1.32 10.39 -8.79
N TYR A 107 1.75 9.18 -8.45
CA TYR A 107 2.41 8.28 -9.39
C TYR A 107 1.45 7.13 -9.75
N ASP A 108 0.96 7.12 -10.99
CA ASP A 108 -0.03 6.15 -11.50
C ASP A 108 0.59 4.96 -12.25
N TYR A 109 1.92 4.88 -12.37
CA TYR A 109 2.57 3.94 -13.28
C TYR A 109 3.51 2.94 -12.59
N TYR A 110 3.40 1.68 -13.02
CA TYR A 110 4.48 0.70 -12.90
C TYR A 110 5.68 1.24 -13.67
N PHE A 111 6.86 1.33 -13.06
CA PHE A 111 8.10 1.57 -13.79
C PHE A 111 8.57 0.24 -14.41
N PRO A 112 8.47 0.02 -15.73
CA PRO A 112 9.11 -1.12 -16.39
C PRO A 112 10.65 -1.07 -16.27
N ASN A 113 11.22 0.10 -15.95
CA ASN A 113 12.66 0.35 -15.85
C ASN A 113 13.10 0.73 -14.43
N TYR A 114 12.56 0.07 -13.40
CA TYR A 114 13.01 0.31 -12.03
C TYR A 114 14.47 -0.16 -11.86
N THR A 115 15.42 0.78 -11.83
CA THR A 115 16.78 0.54 -11.35
C THR A 115 16.82 0.71 -9.83
N PRO A 116 17.06 -0.36 -9.05
CA PRO A 116 17.20 -0.23 -7.61
C PRO A 116 18.40 0.65 -7.25
N LEU A 117 18.21 1.51 -6.26
CA LEU A 117 19.19 2.49 -5.76
C LEU A 117 20.48 1.88 -5.18
N SER A 118 20.60 0.55 -5.08
CA SER A 118 21.87 -0.12 -4.80
C SER A 118 22.94 0.12 -5.89
N ARG A 119 22.58 0.80 -6.98
CA ARG A 119 23.44 1.12 -8.12
C ARG A 119 23.87 2.60 -8.18
N VAL A 120 23.50 3.42 -7.20
CA VAL A 120 24.00 4.81 -7.11
C VAL A 120 25.28 4.78 -6.29
N GLU A 121 26.41 4.89 -6.97
CA GLU A 121 27.71 5.15 -6.35
C GLU A 121 27.71 6.59 -5.83
N TYR A 122 28.11 6.77 -4.56
CA TYR A 122 28.20 8.07 -3.89
C TYR A 122 29.42 8.87 -4.35
#